data_AF-A0A257PC94-F1
#
_entry.id   AF-A0A257PC94-F1
#
_cell.length_a   1.000
_cell.length_b   1.000
_cell.length_c   1.000
_cell.angle_alpha   90.00
_cell.angle_beta   90.00
_cell.angle_gamma   90.00
#
_symmetry.space_group_name_H-M   'P 1'
#
loop_
_entity.id
_entity.type
_entity.pdbx_description
1 polymer ?
#
loop_
_entity_poly.entity_id
_entity_poly.type
_entity_poly.pdbx_seq_one_letter_code
_entity_poly.pdbx_strand_id
1 'polypeptide(L)'
;MSSPAELSALDGACLRCDKTDAAPHLAEPLTPPECDLRSSGMVFMPLDVGRMMDSDQFAMATGEEFKAAMALYAKAWLQVPAASLPNDDRVLAHLAGGYTQRRWRKIKDVALRGWLLCTDGRLYHPVIA
;
A
#
# COMPACT_ATOMS: atom_id res chain seq x y z
N MET A 1 64.12 5.29 -31.73
CA MET A 1 62.68 5.63 -31.85
C MET A 1 61.91 4.34 -31.64
N SER A 2 60.95 4.36 -30.73
CA SER A 2 60.63 3.29 -29.78
C SER A 2 60.01 2.00 -30.34
N SER A 3 60.26 0.90 -29.59
CA SER A 3 59.86 -0.50 -29.81
C SER A 3 58.38 -0.77 -29.46
N PRO A 4 57.69 -1.74 -30.10
CA PRO A 4 56.29 -2.05 -29.83
C PRO A 4 56.16 -3.01 -28.65
N ALA A 5 55.91 -2.47 -27.45
CA ALA A 5 55.68 -3.27 -26.24
C ALA A 5 54.59 -2.68 -25.33
N GLU A 6 53.58 -2.02 -25.88
CA GLU A 6 52.41 -1.56 -25.10
C GLU A 6 51.11 -2.13 -25.67
N LEU A 7 50.91 -3.43 -25.47
CA LEU A 7 49.59 -4.03 -25.65
C LEU A 7 49.35 -5.09 -24.56
N SER A 8 49.36 -4.69 -23.30
CA SER A 8 48.79 -5.51 -22.22
C SER A 8 48.65 -4.70 -20.93
N ALA A 9 47.44 -4.20 -20.66
CA ALA A 9 46.86 -3.98 -19.32
C ALA A 9 45.59 -3.13 -19.47
N LEU A 10 44.48 -3.75 -19.86
CA LEU A 10 43.17 -3.26 -19.47
C LEU A 10 42.69 -4.19 -18.36
N ASP A 11 43.10 -3.83 -17.15
CA ASP A 11 42.69 -4.45 -15.91
C ASP A 11 41.18 -4.37 -15.75
N GLY A 12 40.63 -5.47 -15.26
CA GLY A 12 39.22 -5.59 -14.90
C GLY A 12 38.87 -4.63 -13.77
N ALA A 13 38.05 -3.63 -14.08
CA ALA A 13 37.27 -2.93 -13.09
C ALA A 13 35.82 -3.40 -13.24
N CYS A 14 35.47 -4.48 -12.53
CA CYS A 14 34.09 -4.76 -12.18
C CYS A 14 33.52 -3.49 -11.52
N LEU A 15 32.61 -2.79 -12.20
CA LEU A 15 31.75 -1.83 -11.53
C LEU A 15 30.95 -2.62 -10.49
N ARG A 16 31.31 -2.44 -9.22
CA ARG A 16 30.50 -2.93 -8.10
C ARG A 16 29.23 -2.08 -8.10
N CYS A 17 28.10 -2.72 -8.35
CA CYS A 17 26.80 -2.15 -8.08
C CYS A 17 26.70 -2.04 -6.56
N ASP A 18 27.00 -0.87 -5.99
CA ASP A 18 26.61 -0.56 -4.62
C ASP A 18 25.09 -0.54 -4.59
N LYS A 19 24.53 -1.69 -4.22
CA LYS A 19 23.12 -1.86 -3.92
C LYS A 19 22.92 -1.22 -2.56
N THR A 20 22.80 0.11 -2.54
CA THR A 20 22.38 0.84 -1.35
C THR A 20 21.02 0.28 -0.97
N ASP A 21 20.97 -0.47 0.13
CA ASP A 21 19.74 -0.82 0.84
C ASP A 21 19.13 0.48 1.41
N ALA A 22 18.59 1.30 0.52
CA ALA A 22 17.81 2.46 0.91
C ALA A 22 16.53 1.92 1.54
N ALA A 23 16.41 2.06 2.86
CA ALA A 23 15.15 1.82 3.55
C ALA A 23 14.06 2.62 2.83
N PRO A 24 12.88 2.02 2.56
CA PRO A 24 11.83 2.69 1.82
C PRO A 24 11.44 3.98 2.55
N HIS A 25 11.54 5.12 1.87
CA HIS A 25 11.02 6.38 2.38
C HIS A 25 9.49 6.26 2.44
N LEU A 26 8.95 6.15 3.65
CA LEU A 26 7.51 6.08 3.88
C LEU A 26 6.89 7.47 3.68
N ALA A 27 5.65 7.49 3.19
CA ALA A 27 4.88 8.73 3.05
C ALA A 27 4.43 9.26 4.42
N GLU A 28 4.19 10.57 4.51
CA GLU A 28 3.49 11.15 5.67
C GLU A 28 2.00 10.74 5.67
N PRO A 29 1.35 10.69 6.85
CA PRO A 29 -0.07 10.37 6.95
C PRO A 29 -0.92 11.29 6.08
N LEU A 30 -1.90 10.70 5.38
CA LEU A 30 -2.73 11.45 4.43
C LEU A 30 -3.86 12.23 5.11
N THR A 31 -4.16 11.94 6.38
CA THR A 31 -5.11 12.70 7.20
C THR A 31 -4.49 13.04 8.57
N PRO A 32 -4.91 14.15 9.21
CA PRO A 32 -4.42 14.52 10.54
C PRO A 32 -4.73 13.44 11.60
N PRO A 33 -3.87 13.27 12.62
CA PRO A 33 -4.03 12.21 13.62
C PRO A 33 -5.38 12.26 14.38
N GLU A 34 -5.95 13.45 14.53
CA GLU A 34 -7.21 13.74 15.19
C GLU A 34 -8.43 13.76 14.26
N CYS A 35 -8.26 13.42 12.97
CA CYS A 35 -9.34 13.46 12.00
C CYS A 35 -10.43 12.43 12.32
N ASP A 36 -11.56 12.90 12.86
CA ASP A 36 -12.75 12.09 13.16
C ASP A 36 -13.98 12.61 12.41
N LEU A 37 -14.38 11.89 11.36
CA LEU A 37 -15.53 12.24 10.52
C LEU A 37 -16.88 12.11 11.23
N ARG A 38 -16.96 11.40 12.37
CA ARG A 38 -18.20 11.32 13.15
C ARG A 38 -18.51 12.65 13.81
N SER A 39 -17.47 13.36 14.25
CA SER A 39 -17.60 14.66 14.92
C SER A 39 -18.14 15.75 13.98
N SER A 40 -17.83 15.66 12.69
CA SER A 40 -18.27 16.60 11.65
C SER A 40 -19.56 16.17 10.92
N GLY A 41 -20.14 15.02 11.29
CA GLY A 41 -21.34 14.48 10.65
C GLY A 41 -21.11 13.81 9.28
N MET A 42 -19.86 13.67 8.84
CA MET A 42 -19.47 13.03 7.57
C MET A 42 -19.44 11.50 7.67
N VAL A 43 -20.52 10.91 8.19
CA VAL A 43 -20.59 9.45 8.46
C VAL A 43 -20.82 8.61 7.21
N PHE A 44 -21.33 9.21 6.14
CA PHE A 44 -21.54 8.55 4.85
C PHE A 44 -20.28 8.62 4.01
N MET A 45 -19.81 7.48 3.52
CA MET A 45 -18.67 7.40 2.61
C MET A 45 -19.14 7.72 1.18
N PRO A 46 -18.67 8.82 0.56
CA PRO A 46 -18.94 9.07 -0.84
C PRO A 46 -18.22 8.01 -1.68
N LEU A 47 -18.91 7.51 -2.71
CA LEU A 47 -18.35 6.52 -3.62
C LEU A 47 -18.51 6.98 -5.06
N ASP A 48 -17.39 7.27 -5.70
CA ASP A 48 -17.36 7.47 -7.14
C ASP A 48 -17.51 6.12 -7.84
N VAL A 49 -18.71 5.88 -8.38
CA VAL A 49 -19.08 4.62 -9.01
C VAL A 49 -18.28 4.40 -10.30
N GLY A 50 -18.03 5.44 -11.09
CA GLY A 50 -17.26 5.32 -12.33
C GLY A 50 -15.83 4.90 -12.02
N ARG A 51 -15.18 5.62 -11.10
CA ARG A 51 -13.82 5.29 -10.66
C ARG A 51 -13.72 3.86 -10.10
N MET A 52 -14.71 3.41 -9.33
CA MET A 52 -14.72 2.05 -8.80
C MET A 52 -14.82 1.01 -9.92
N MET A 53 -15.84 1.13 -10.77
CA MET A 53 -16.16 0.13 -11.79
C MET A 53 -15.07 0.05 -12.87
N ASP A 54 -14.38 1.15 -13.15
CA ASP A 54 -13.30 1.22 -14.15
C ASP A 54 -11.90 0.94 -13.56
N SER A 55 -11.80 0.59 -12.27
CA SER A 55 -10.52 0.34 -11.61
C SER A 55 -9.96 -1.06 -11.85
N ASP A 56 -8.63 -1.19 -11.78
CA ASP A 56 -7.94 -2.49 -11.72
C ASP A 56 -8.39 -3.34 -10.53
N GLN A 57 -8.84 -2.69 -9.45
CA GLN A 57 -9.38 -3.38 -8.28
C GLN A 57 -10.65 -4.15 -8.64
N PHE A 58 -11.55 -3.54 -9.41
CA PHE A 58 -12.77 -4.21 -9.87
C PHE A 58 -12.49 -5.20 -11.00
N ALA A 59 -11.63 -4.84 -11.95
CA ALA A 59 -11.35 -5.66 -13.13
C ALA A 59 -10.61 -6.98 -12.80
N MET A 60 -9.68 -6.95 -11.84
CA MET A 60 -8.75 -8.06 -11.60
C MET A 60 -9.05 -8.89 -10.34
N ALA A 61 -9.83 -8.35 -9.39
CA ALA A 61 -10.11 -9.05 -8.15
C ALA A 61 -11.16 -10.15 -8.35
N THR A 62 -10.99 -11.27 -7.67
CA THR A 62 -12.08 -12.21 -7.42
C THR A 62 -13.16 -11.55 -6.56
N GLY A 63 -14.39 -12.08 -6.57
CA GLY A 63 -15.47 -11.54 -5.73
C GLY A 63 -15.15 -11.55 -4.23
N GLU A 64 -14.33 -12.49 -3.77
CA GLU A 64 -13.86 -12.52 -2.38
C GLU A 64 -12.88 -11.39 -2.07
N GLU A 65 -11.88 -11.19 -2.92
CA GLU A 65 -10.89 -10.12 -2.79
C GLU A 65 -11.56 -8.75 -2.88
N PHE A 66 -12.50 -8.57 -3.81
CA PHE A 66 -13.23 -7.32 -3.97
C PHE A 66 -14.10 -7.02 -2.74
N LYS A 67 -14.82 -8.03 -2.22
CA LYS A 67 -15.57 -7.88 -0.96
C LYS A 67 -14.66 -7.45 0.18
N ALA A 68 -13.49 -8.07 0.33
CA ALA A 68 -12.52 -7.74 1.38
C ALA A 68 -12.01 -6.30 1.21
N ALA A 69 -11.65 -5.88 0.01
CA ALA A 69 -11.23 -4.51 -0.30
C ALA A 69 -12.32 -3.49 0.08
N MET A 70 -13.57 -3.72 -0.33
CA MET A 70 -14.69 -2.84 -0.01
C MET A 70 -14.99 -2.76 1.48
N ALA A 71 -14.88 -3.88 2.19
CA ALA A 71 -15.01 -3.88 3.65
C ALA A 71 -13.92 -3.02 4.29
N LEU A 72 -12.68 -3.12 3.83
CA LEU A 72 -11.57 -2.31 4.34
C LEU A 72 -11.74 -0.82 4.02
N TYR A 73 -12.19 -0.46 2.82
CA TYR A 73 -12.51 0.92 2.45
C TYR A 73 -13.56 1.52 3.42
N ALA A 74 -14.68 0.82 3.61
CA ALA A 74 -15.74 1.26 4.50
C ALA A 74 -15.30 1.32 5.97
N LYS A 75 -14.45 0.38 6.42
CA LYS A 75 -13.92 0.39 7.80
C LYS A 75 -12.94 1.53 8.03
N ALA A 76 -12.12 1.86 7.05
CA ALA A 76 -11.14 2.93 7.12
C ALA A 76 -11.77 4.31 7.19
N TRP A 77 -12.87 4.53 6.45
CA TRP A 77 -13.56 5.84 6.37
C TRP A 77 -13.79 6.47 7.75
N LEU A 78 -14.22 5.67 8.73
CA LEU A 78 -14.52 6.14 10.08
C LEU A 78 -13.43 5.77 11.12
N GLN A 79 -12.23 5.36 10.72
CA GLN A 79 -11.14 5.26 11.70
C GLN A 79 -10.76 6.66 12.21
N VAL A 80 -9.98 6.70 13.29
CA VAL A 80 -9.26 7.90 13.71
C VAL A 80 -7.78 7.49 13.70
N PRO A 81 -6.97 8.02 12.77
CA PRO A 81 -7.30 9.03 11.74
C PRO A 81 -8.26 8.51 10.67
N ALA A 82 -9.11 9.37 10.12
CA ALA A 82 -10.02 9.01 9.03
C ALA A 82 -9.27 8.46 7.81
N ALA A 83 -9.91 7.55 7.07
CA ALA A 83 -9.34 6.88 5.90
C ALA A 83 -8.06 6.06 6.14
N SER A 84 -7.75 5.75 7.41
CA SER A 84 -6.61 4.92 7.78
C SER A 84 -7.02 3.50 8.18
N LEU A 85 -6.07 2.57 8.13
CA LEU A 85 -6.20 1.23 8.72
C LEU A 85 -4.99 0.91 9.60
N PRO A 86 -5.16 0.08 10.64
CA PRO A 86 -4.02 -0.47 11.37
C PRO A 86 -3.21 -1.41 10.47
N ASN A 87 -1.89 -1.40 10.60
CA ASN A 87 -0.99 -2.29 9.88
C ASN A 87 -0.72 -3.59 10.67
N ASP A 88 -1.78 -4.33 11.01
CA ASP A 88 -1.68 -5.64 11.66
C ASP A 88 -2.58 -6.66 10.96
N ASP A 89 -2.01 -7.78 10.54
CA ASP A 89 -2.72 -8.79 9.75
C ASP A 89 -3.88 -9.49 10.47
N ARG A 90 -3.84 -9.56 11.80
CA ARG A 90 -4.94 -10.14 12.58
C ARG A 90 -6.11 -9.19 12.62
N VAL A 91 -5.84 -7.91 12.81
CA VAL A 91 -6.87 -6.86 12.79
C VAL A 91 -7.42 -6.69 11.37
N LEU A 92 -6.57 -6.63 10.35
CA LEU A 92 -6.99 -6.48 8.96
C LEU A 92 -7.85 -7.66 8.49
N ALA A 93 -7.46 -8.90 8.80
CA ALA A 93 -8.27 -10.08 8.49
C ALA A 93 -9.66 -10.02 9.14
N HIS A 94 -9.75 -9.49 10.36
CA HIS A 94 -11.03 -9.27 11.03
C HIS A 94 -11.85 -8.17 10.35
N LEU A 95 -11.26 -7.00 10.10
CA LEU A 95 -11.93 -5.85 9.46
C LEU A 95 -12.41 -6.15 8.04
N ALA A 96 -11.66 -6.96 7.28
CA ALA A 96 -11.99 -7.36 5.92
C ALA A 96 -13.21 -8.29 5.83
N GLY A 97 -13.72 -8.81 6.96
CA GLY A 97 -14.88 -9.71 6.99
C GLY A 97 -14.69 -10.99 7.80
N GLY A 98 -13.73 -11.02 8.74
CA GLY A 98 -13.54 -12.14 9.66
C GLY A 98 -12.79 -13.33 9.07
N TYR A 99 -11.72 -13.08 8.31
CA TYR A 99 -10.92 -14.13 7.69
C TYR A 99 -9.99 -14.84 8.69
N THR A 100 -9.77 -16.14 8.48
CA THR A 100 -8.65 -16.84 9.13
C THR A 100 -7.33 -16.33 8.55
N GLN A 101 -6.25 -16.39 9.34
CA GLN A 101 -4.91 -15.95 8.90
C GLN A 101 -4.45 -16.62 7.60
N ARG A 102 -4.75 -17.91 7.43
CA ARG A 102 -4.42 -18.65 6.21
C ARG A 102 -5.16 -18.12 4.98
N ARG A 103 -6.43 -17.76 5.13
CA ARG A 103 -7.26 -17.24 4.03
C ARG A 103 -6.88 -15.79 3.72
N TRP A 104 -6.69 -14.97 4.76
CA TRP A 104 -6.23 -13.59 4.63
C TRP A 104 -4.95 -13.48 3.81
N ARG A 105 -3.92 -14.27 4.12
CA ARG A 105 -2.66 -14.28 3.35
C ARG A 105 -2.81 -14.56 1.85
N LYS A 106 -3.91 -15.21 1.42
CA LYS A 106 -4.13 -15.48 -0.01
C LYS A 106 -4.73 -14.30 -0.76
N ILE A 107 -5.47 -13.43 -0.06
CA ILE A 107 -6.24 -12.34 -0.66
C ILE A 107 -5.72 -10.94 -0.29
N LYS A 108 -4.85 -10.86 0.74
CA LYS A 108 -4.35 -9.61 1.33
C LYS A 108 -3.79 -8.66 0.27
N ASP A 109 -2.93 -9.17 -0.61
CA ASP A 109 -2.21 -8.33 -1.56
C ASP A 109 -3.16 -7.62 -2.54
N VAL A 110 -4.25 -8.30 -2.94
CA VAL A 110 -5.30 -7.69 -3.76
C VAL A 110 -6.22 -6.81 -2.93
N ALA A 111 -6.60 -7.23 -1.72
CA ALA A 111 -7.47 -6.45 -0.84
C ALA A 111 -6.84 -5.13 -0.39
N LEU A 112 -5.50 -5.09 -0.26
CA LEU A 112 -4.70 -3.93 0.12
C LEU A 112 -4.01 -3.25 -1.07
N ARG A 113 -4.42 -3.51 -2.30
CA ARG A 113 -3.88 -2.78 -3.46
C ARG A 113 -4.12 -1.27 -3.29
N GLY A 114 -3.09 -0.48 -3.53
CA GLY A 114 -3.15 0.99 -3.45
C GLY A 114 -3.03 1.56 -2.03
N TRP A 115 -2.96 0.72 -0.99
CA TRP A 115 -2.71 1.18 0.38
C TRP A 115 -1.23 1.50 0.59
N LEU A 116 -0.97 2.64 1.22
CA LEU A 116 0.35 3.16 1.53
C LEU A 116 0.62 3.05 3.02
N LEU A 117 1.71 2.37 3.40
CA LEU A 117 2.22 2.44 4.76
C LEU A 117 2.87 3.80 4.99
N CYS A 118 2.36 4.54 5.96
CA CYS A 118 2.85 5.87 6.32
C CYS A 118 3.72 5.84 7.58
N THR A 119 4.38 6.97 7.87
CA THR A 119 5.32 7.15 8.99
C THR A 119 4.69 6.92 10.37
N ASP A 120 3.37 7.04 10.50
CA ASP A 120 2.61 6.75 11.73
C ASP A 120 2.31 5.24 11.94
N GLY A 121 2.79 4.38 11.05
CA GLY A 121 2.57 2.93 11.11
C GLY A 121 1.19 2.47 10.65
N ARG A 122 0.40 3.34 10.02
CA ARG A 122 -0.93 3.02 9.50
C ARG A 122 -0.92 2.96 7.97
N LEU A 123 -1.91 2.26 7.43
CA LEU A 123 -2.15 2.16 6.00
C LEU A 123 -3.18 3.22 5.59
N TYR A 124 -2.88 3.99 4.54
CA TYR A 124 -3.80 4.99 3.97
C TYR A 124 -4.07 4.71 2.51
N HIS A 125 -5.26 5.03 2.03
CA HIS A 125 -5.60 4.90 0.62
C HIS A 125 -5.83 6.28 -0.01
N PRO A 126 -5.03 6.71 -1.02
CA PRO A 126 -5.09 8.07 -1.60
C PRO A 126 -6.43 8.48 -2.24
N VAL A 127 -7.35 7.53 -2.43
CA VAL A 127 -8.70 7.80 -2.97
C VAL A 127 -9.72 8.06 -1.86
N ILE A 128 -9.45 7.57 -0.66
CA ILE A 128 -10.37 7.64 0.48
C ILE A 128 -9.93 8.73 1.46
N ALA A 129 -8.62 8.98 1.56
CA ALA A 129 -8.02 10.01 2.40
C ALA A 129 -8.16 11.42 1.81
#